data_AF-A0A1G4P5R9-F1
#
_entry.id   AF-A0A1G4P5R9-F1
#
_cell.length_a   1.000
_cell.length_b   1.000
_cell.length_c   1.000
_cell.angle_alpha   90.00
_cell.angle_beta   90.00
_cell.angle_gamma   90.00
#
_symmetry.space_group_name_H-M   'P 1'
#
loop_
_entity.id
_entity.type
_entity.pdbx_description
1 polymer ?
#
loop_
_entity_poly.entity_id
_entity_poly.type
_entity_poly.pdbx_seq_one_letter_code
_entity_poly.pdbx_strand_id
1 'polypeptide(L)' 'MRRYNLRHEADDRWLVVDGMTMRPAALDGIPICGMQWAEACDMVDLMNTLDSIERAADRYAASFRRSA' A
#
# COMPACT_ATOMS: atom_id res chain seq x y z
N MET A 1 11.29 -0.76 3.17
CA MET A 1 10.96 -0.32 1.80
C MET A 1 9.45 -0.21 1.69
N ARG A 2 8.93 0.96 1.27
CA ARG A 2 7.49 1.18 1.06
C ARG A 2 7.05 0.41 -0.18
N ARG A 3 5.93 -0.32 -0.08
CA ARG A 3 5.37 -1.11 -1.20
C ARG A 3 4.54 -0.23 -2.11
N TYR A 4 3.72 0.64 -1.55
CA TYR A 4 2.77 1.45 -2.31
C TYR A 4 3.35 2.83 -2.60
N ASN A 5 3.08 3.32 -3.81
CA ASN A 5 3.51 4.63 -4.28
C ASN A 5 2.37 5.33 -5.03
N LEU A 6 2.58 6.60 -5.37
CA LEU A 6 1.66 7.39 -6.16
C LEU A 6 2.05 7.41 -7.64
N ARG A 7 1.03 7.43 -8.50
CA ARG A 7 1.17 7.77 -9.91
C ARG A 7 0.14 8.84 -10.27
N HIS A 8 0.60 9.87 -10.97
CA HIS A 8 -0.25 10.94 -11.48
C HIS A 8 -1.04 10.46 -12.69
N GLU A 9 -2.31 10.86 -12.78
CA GLU A 9 -3.22 10.58 -13.88
C GLU A 9 -3.51 11.85 -14.69
N ALA A 10 -4.20 11.69 -15.82
CA ALA A 10 -4.84 12.82 -16.47
C ALA A 10 -5.84 13.48 -15.50
N ASP A 11 -6.11 14.78 -15.68
CA ASP A 11 -7.05 15.58 -14.88
C ASP A 11 -6.61 15.92 -13.44
N ASP A 12 -5.29 15.92 -13.20
CA ASP A 12 -4.69 16.27 -11.90
C ASP A 12 -5.17 15.40 -10.73
N ARG A 13 -5.46 14.13 -11.07
CA ARG A 13 -5.81 13.09 -10.12
C ARG A 13 -4.65 12.14 -9.86
N TRP A 14 -4.74 11.43 -8.76
CA TRP A 14 -3.71 10.52 -8.31
C TRP A 14 -4.31 9.15 -8.04
N LEU A 15 -3.57 8.11 -8.44
CA LEU A 15 -3.84 6.73 -8.07
C LEU A 15 -2.73 6.15 -7.22
N VAL A 16 -3.08 5.14 -6.43
CA VAL A 16 -2.11 4.32 -5.70
C VAL A 16 -1.69 3.14 -6.57
N VAL A 17 -0.38 2.90 -6.64
CA VAL A 17 0.21 1.77 -7.36
C VAL A 17 0.97 0.85 -6.41
N ASP A 18 0.87 -0.45 -6.65
CA ASP A 18 1.75 -1.43 -6.01
C ASP A 18 3.13 -1.37 -6.70
N GLY A 19 4.16 -0.96 -5.96
CA GLY A 19 5.52 -0.81 -6.46
C GLY A 19 6.19 -2.12 -6.89
N MET A 20 5.64 -3.29 -6.54
CA MET A 20 6.14 -4.58 -7.02
C MET A 20 5.58 -4.94 -8.39
N THR A 21 4.29 -4.67 -8.62
CA THR A 21 3.59 -5.10 -9.86
C THR A 21 3.42 -3.95 -10.85
N MET A 22 3.63 -2.71 -10.41
CA MET A 22 3.35 -1.46 -11.13
C MET A 22 1.89 -1.31 -11.57
N ARG A 23 0.97 -2.09 -10.99
CA ARG A 23 -0.47 -2.04 -11.25
C ARG A 23 -1.17 -1.16 -10.22
N PRO A 24 -2.35 -0.60 -10.54
CA PRO A 24 -3.19 0.08 -9.55
C PRO A 24 -3.42 -0.84 -8.34
N ALA A 25 -3.21 -0.32 -7.15
CA ALA A 25 -3.61 -1.00 -5.94
C ALA A 25 -5.15 -1.00 -5.85
N ALA A 26 -5.72 -2.06 -5.27
CA ALA A 26 -7.15 -2.23 -5.17
C ALA A 26 -7.56 -2.58 -3.74
N LEU A 27 -8.68 -2.03 -3.30
CA LEU A 27 -9.37 -2.41 -2.08
C LEU A 27 -10.69 -3.07 -2.49
N ASP A 28 -10.94 -4.30 -2.03
CA ASP A 28 -12.11 -5.10 -2.43
C ASP A 28 -12.28 -5.23 -3.95
N GLY A 29 -11.16 -5.32 -4.69
CA GLY A 29 -11.14 -5.40 -6.15
C GLY A 29 -11.40 -4.08 -6.87
N ILE A 30 -11.65 -2.99 -6.13
CA ILE A 30 -11.86 -1.64 -6.67
C ILE A 30 -10.52 -0.89 -6.69
N PRO A 31 -10.04 -0.43 -7.86
CA PRO A 31 -8.82 0.38 -7.95
C PRO A 31 -8.91 1.65 -7.11
N ILE A 32 -7.83 1.98 -6.41
CA ILE A 32 -7.71 3.18 -5.58
C ILE A 32 -7.15 4.30 -6.46
N CYS A 33 -8.05 5.07 -7.10
CA CYS A 33 -7.72 6.12 -8.07
C CYS A 33 -8.62 7.35 -7.95
N GLY A 34 -8.35 8.40 -8.74
CA GLY A 34 -9.20 9.60 -8.81
C GLY A 34 -9.10 10.57 -7.63
N MET A 35 -8.11 10.40 -6.76
CA MET A 35 -7.93 11.21 -5.55
C MET A 35 -7.20 12.53 -5.84
N GLN A 36 -7.44 13.53 -4.98
CA GLN A 36 -6.58 14.71 -4.91
C GLN A 36 -5.23 14.35 -4.29
N TRP A 37 -4.22 15.21 -4.50
CA TRP A 37 -2.86 14.97 -3.99
C TRP A 37 -2.81 14.66 -2.49
N ALA A 38 -3.49 15.46 -1.65
CA ALA A 38 -3.49 15.28 -0.20
C ALA A 38 -4.12 13.94 0.20
N GLU A 39 -5.30 13.63 -0.34
CA GLU A 39 -6.01 12.37 -0.09
C GLU A 39 -5.17 11.16 -0.53
N ALA A 40 -4.49 11.29 -1.67
CA ALA A 40 -3.63 10.23 -2.19
C ALA A 40 -2.38 10.01 -1.31
N CYS A 41 -1.79 11.08 -0.77
CA CYS A 41 -0.70 10.98 0.20
C CYS A 41 -1.15 10.23 1.46
N ASP A 42 -2.28 10.63 2.04
CA ASP A 42 -2.84 9.99 3.23
C ASP A 42 -3.11 8.51 2.99
N MET A 43 -3.69 8.17 1.84
CA MET A 43 -3.97 6.79 1.45
C MET A 43 -2.68 5.96 1.31
N VAL A 44 -1.64 6.50 0.67
CA VAL A 44 -0.35 5.79 0.53
C VAL A 44 0.34 5.58 1.86
N ASP A 45 0.26 6.54 2.78
CA ASP A 45 0.81 6.38 4.13
C ASP A 45 0.04 5.32 4.94
N LEU A 46 -1.28 5.28 4.83
CA LEU A 46 -2.12 4.26 5.46
C LEU A 46 -1.77 2.85 4.93
N MET A 47 -1.72 2.69 3.61
CA MET A 47 -1.44 1.38 3.00
C MET A 47 -0.03 0.87 3.31
N ASN A 48 0.98 1.76 3.32
CA ASN A 48 2.34 1.38 3.69
C ASN A 48 2.49 1.08 5.20
N THR A 49 1.68 1.72 6.04
CA THR A 49 1.62 1.40 7.47
C THR A 49 1.05 0.00 7.68
N LEU A 50 -0.04 -0.35 6.98
CA LEU A 50 -0.64 -1.69 7.03
C LEU A 50 0.33 -2.77 6.53
N ASP A 51 0.98 -2.57 5.38
CA ASP A 51 2.01 -3.50 4.86
C ASP A 51 3.18 -3.67 5.86
N SER A 52 3.56 -2.62 6.58
CA SER A 52 4.60 -2.70 7.61
C SER A 52 4.16 -3.51 8.83
N ILE A 53 2.89 -3.37 9.24
CA ILE A 53 2.29 -4.15 10.34
C ILE A 53 2.23 -5.63 9.97
N GLU A 54 1.73 -5.96 8.77
CA GLU A 54 1.66 -7.34 8.28
C GLU A 54 3.04 -8.02 8.28
N ARG A 55 4.05 -7.34 7.72
CA ARG A 55 5.45 -7.85 7.74
C ARG A 55 6.02 -7.99 9.15
N ALA A 56 5.57 -7.19 10.12
CA ALA A 56 5.97 -7.34 11.50
C ALA A 56 5.29 -8.56 12.15
N ALA A 57 3.98 -8.73 11.91
CA ALA A 57 3.22 -9.88 12.39
C ALA A 57 3.80 -11.21 11.86
N ASP A 58 4.16 -11.28 10.57
CA ASP A 58 4.80 -12.46 9.97
C ASP A 58 6.12 -12.81 10.64
N ARG A 59 6.94 -11.80 10.97
CA ARG A 59 8.20 -11.99 11.70
C ARG A 59 7.96 -12.55 13.10
N TYR A 60 6.98 -12.02 13.84
CA TYR A 60 6.63 -12.53 15.16
C TYR A 60 6.06 -13.96 15.11
N ALA A 61 5.20 -14.26 14.14
CA ALA A 61 4.69 -15.61 13.94
C ALA A 61 5.82 -16.60 13.60
N ALA A 62 6.77 -16.20 12.77
CA ALA A 62 7.93 -17.02 12.43
C ALA A 62 8.94 -17.18 13.58
N SER A 63 9.10 -16.19 14.47
CA SER A 63 9.91 -16.37 15.68
C SER A 63 9.24 -17.34 16.65
N PHE A 64 7.93 -17.23 16.85
CA PHE A 64 7.19 -18.14 17.74
C PHE A 64 7.31 -19.60 17.28
N ARG A 65 7.12 -19.87 15.98
CA ARG A 65 7.27 -21.22 15.39
C ARG A 65 8.67 -21.82 15.49
N ARG A 66 9.72 -21.00 15.66
CA ARG A 66 11.11 -21.48 15.82
C ARG A 66 11.50 -21.75 17.27
N SER A 67 10.71 -21.25 18.21
CA SER A 67 10.93 -21.41 19.65
C SER A 67 10.04 -22.50 20.27
N ALA A 68 9.14 -23.09 19.49
CA ALA A 68 8.29 -24.24 19.85
C ALA A 68 8.85 -25.52 19.22
#